data_AF-A0A016QTE9-F1
#
_entry.id   AF-A0A016QTE9-F1
#
_cell.length_a   1.000
_cell.length_b   1.000
_cell.length_c   1.000
_cell.angle_alpha   90.00
_cell.angle_beta   90.00
_cell.angle_gamma   90.00
#
_symmetry.space_group_name_H-M   'P 1'
#
loop_
_entity.id
_entity.type
_entity.pdbx_description
1 polymer ?
#
loop_
_entity_poly.entity_id
_entity_poly.type
_entity_poly.pdbx_seq_one_letter_code
_entity_poly.pdbx_strand_id
1 'polypeptide(L)'
;MGQRVLLACTGDLTALRPALEECRAAWPDAHFTLLIPAGEGGHLPGWAASVMAPGTFWTPDLLDRLRAGRFDAALILTAPGDSPHGLGYLCALAGIPVRAGVSGEFGGQTLTRWLKPARSGPGTPDPASTLLTGLFSTASCSSPERS
;
A
#
# COMPACT_ATOMS: atom_id res chain seq x y z
N MET A 1 -4.66 13.70 15.43
CA MET A 1 -5.42 12.50 15.01
C MET A 1 -4.45 11.65 14.20
N GLY A 2 -4.25 10.38 14.57
CA GLY A 2 -3.33 9.50 13.85
C GLY A 2 -3.86 9.16 12.46
N GLN A 3 -2.97 9.05 11.47
CA GLN A 3 -3.34 8.72 10.08
C GLN A 3 -3.85 7.27 10.01
N ARG A 4 -4.94 7.04 9.28
CA ARG A 4 -5.51 5.71 9.04
C ARG A 4 -4.97 5.19 7.72
N VAL A 5 -4.09 4.20 7.77
CA VAL A 5 -3.39 3.69 6.60
C VAL A 5 -3.83 2.25 6.33
N LEU A 6 -4.22 1.99 5.09
CA LEU A 6 -4.45 0.64 4.59
C LEU A 6 -3.15 0.08 4.01
N LEU A 7 -2.70 -1.08 4.47
CA LEU A 7 -1.67 -1.87 3.79
C LEU A 7 -2.40 -2.98 3.03
N ALA A 8 -2.52 -2.80 1.71
CA ALA A 8 -3.20 -3.73 0.83
C ALA A 8 -2.17 -4.66 0.19
N CYS A 9 -2.19 -5.92 0.60
CA CYS A 9 -1.19 -6.91 0.24
C CYS A 9 -1.72 -7.88 -0.81
N THR A 10 -0.87 -8.31 -1.73
CA THR A 10 -1.10 -9.50 -2.55
C THR A 10 -0.09 -10.59 -2.19
N GLY A 11 -0.52 -11.86 -2.28
CA GLY A 11 0.33 -13.01 -1.99
C GLY A 11 0.69 -13.21 -0.51
N ASP A 12 1.79 -13.93 -0.27
CA ASP A 12 2.24 -14.42 1.04
C ASP A 12 2.74 -13.28 1.94
N LEU A 13 2.14 -13.14 3.13
CA LEU A 13 2.53 -12.12 4.10
C LEU A 13 3.91 -12.34 4.71
N THR A 14 4.41 -13.56 4.70
CA THR A 14 5.76 -13.89 5.18
C THR A 14 6.81 -13.20 4.31
N ALA A 15 6.62 -13.25 2.98
CA ALA A 15 7.48 -12.56 2.03
C ALA A 15 7.38 -11.03 2.15
N LEU A 16 6.19 -10.53 2.48
CA LEU A 16 5.93 -9.10 2.69
C LEU A 16 6.27 -8.61 4.11
N ARG A 17 6.71 -9.47 5.03
CA ARG A 17 7.00 -9.09 6.42
C ARG A 17 7.97 -7.91 6.52
N PRO A 18 9.15 -7.91 5.86
CA PRO A 18 10.10 -6.80 5.99
C PRO A 18 9.46 -5.47 5.59
N ALA A 19 8.73 -5.48 4.47
CA ALA A 19 7.99 -4.35 3.95
C ALA A 19 6.95 -3.78 4.94
N LEU A 20 6.21 -4.66 5.62
CA LEU A 20 5.25 -4.28 6.64
C LEU A 20 5.94 -3.61 7.84
N GLU A 21 7.04 -4.19 8.33
CA GLU A 21 7.79 -3.63 9.47
C GLU A 21 8.45 -2.29 9.12
N GLU A 22 8.95 -2.13 7.89
CA GLU A 22 9.47 -0.85 7.41
C GLU A 22 8.40 0.23 7.39
N CYS A 23 7.18 -0.08 6.91
CA CYS A 23 6.06 0.85 6.97
C CYS A 23 5.73 1.24 8.42
N ARG A 24 5.72 0.26 9.33
CA ARG A 24 5.46 0.50 10.75
C ARG A 24 6.55 1.35 11.42
N ALA A 25 7.80 1.18 11.03
CA ALA A 25 8.93 1.99 11.51
C ALA A 25 8.88 3.42 10.99
N ALA A 26 8.48 3.60 9.72
CA ALA A 26 8.37 4.91 9.08
C ALA A 26 7.23 5.77 9.65
N TRP A 27 6.10 5.15 10.02
CA TRP A 27 4.95 5.85 10.58
C TRP A 27 4.48 5.21 11.89
N PRO A 28 5.17 5.49 13.00
CA PRO A 28 4.92 4.75 14.22
C PRO A 28 3.58 5.04 14.91
N ASP A 29 2.99 6.19 14.59
CA ASP A 29 1.71 6.65 15.13
C ASP A 29 0.53 6.40 14.17
N ALA A 30 0.78 5.77 13.02
CA ALA A 30 -0.27 5.44 12.07
C ALA A 30 -1.10 4.23 12.52
N HIS A 31 -2.42 4.32 12.34
CA HIS A 31 -3.34 3.23 12.55
C HIS A 31 -3.41 2.38 11.28
N PHE A 32 -2.68 1.27 11.28
CA PHE A 32 -2.63 0.39 10.13
C PHE A 32 -3.77 -0.64 10.15
N THR A 33 -4.47 -0.75 9.03
CA THR A 33 -5.34 -1.88 8.71
C THR A 33 -4.73 -2.69 7.59
N LEU A 34 -4.66 -4.01 7.76
CA LEU A 34 -4.18 -4.92 6.72
C LEU A 34 -5.35 -5.40 5.86
N LEU A 35 -5.24 -5.31 4.54
CA LEU A 35 -6.09 -6.02 3.59
C LEU A 35 -5.24 -7.11 2.93
N ILE A 36 -5.61 -8.37 3.16
CA ILE A 36 -4.79 -9.54 2.80
C ILE A 36 -5.67 -10.60 2.14
N PRO A 37 -5.12 -11.52 1.32
CA PRO A 37 -5.87 -12.67 0.85
C PRO A 37 -6.36 -13.54 2.02
N ALA A 38 -7.52 -14.18 1.87
CA ALA A 38 -7.96 -15.19 2.83
C ALA A 38 -6.92 -16.32 2.94
N GLY A 39 -6.69 -16.81 4.17
CA GLY A 39 -5.67 -17.83 4.46
C GLY A 39 -4.34 -17.27 4.96
N GLU A 40 -4.05 -15.99 4.71
CA GLU A 40 -2.79 -15.35 5.12
C GLU A 40 -2.78 -14.84 6.58
N GLY A 41 -3.83 -15.12 7.35
CA GLY A 41 -3.99 -14.60 8.72
C GLY A 41 -3.07 -15.24 9.77
N GLY A 42 -2.31 -16.29 9.45
CA GLY A 42 -1.47 -17.00 10.42
C GLY A 42 -0.26 -16.20 10.93
N HIS A 43 0.13 -15.17 10.20
CA HIS A 43 1.39 -14.45 10.38
C HIS A 43 1.14 -12.95 10.47
N LEU A 44 0.14 -12.52 11.23
CA LEU A 44 -0.19 -11.10 11.36
C LEU A 44 0.76 -10.37 12.32
N PRO A 45 1.25 -9.16 11.97
CA PRO A 45 2.02 -8.36 12.90
C PRO A 45 1.14 -7.87 14.06
N GLY A 46 1.67 -7.89 15.28
CA GLY A 46 0.93 -7.52 16.49
C GLY A 46 0.52 -6.04 16.57
N TRP A 47 1.08 -5.18 15.71
CA TRP A 47 0.72 -3.76 15.63
C TRP A 47 -0.44 -3.47 14.68
N ALA A 48 -0.90 -4.44 13.89
CA ALA A 48 -2.04 -4.23 12.99
C ALA A 48 -3.31 -3.97 13.81
N ALA A 49 -3.90 -2.78 13.65
CA ALA A 49 -5.09 -2.40 14.39
C ALA A 49 -6.32 -3.20 13.95
N SER A 50 -6.36 -3.62 12.69
CA SER A 50 -7.44 -4.41 12.11
C SER A 50 -6.95 -5.18 10.89
N VAL A 51 -7.63 -6.27 10.57
CA VAL A 51 -7.32 -7.14 9.43
C VAL A 51 -8.59 -7.45 8.67
N MET A 52 -8.54 -7.29 7.35
CA MET A 52 -9.57 -7.68 6.39
C MET A 52 -8.99 -8.78 5.50
N ALA A 53 -9.52 -10.00 5.62
CA ALA A 53 -9.06 -11.17 4.87
C ALA A 53 -10.18 -11.74 3.98
N PRO A 54 -10.63 -11.02 2.93
CA PRO A 54 -11.69 -11.49 2.07
C PRO A 54 -11.23 -12.67 1.20
N GLY A 55 -12.15 -13.59 0.87
CA GLY A 55 -11.87 -14.67 -0.09
C GLY A 55 -11.62 -14.19 -1.52
N THR A 56 -12.10 -13.00 -1.86
CA THR A 56 -11.79 -12.28 -3.10
C THR A 56 -11.89 -10.77 -2.87
N PHE A 57 -11.08 -9.99 -3.56
CA PHE A 57 -11.05 -8.53 -3.41
C PHE A 57 -12.21 -7.81 -4.11
N TRP A 58 -12.96 -8.48 -4.99
CA TRP A 58 -14.02 -7.86 -5.77
C TRP A 58 -15.41 -8.21 -5.23
N THR A 59 -15.71 -7.75 -4.01
CA THR A 59 -17.05 -7.89 -3.41
C THR A 59 -17.62 -6.54 -2.98
N PRO A 60 -18.94 -6.32 -3.10
CA PRO A 60 -19.61 -5.13 -2.55
C PRO A 60 -19.32 -4.95 -1.06
N ASP A 61 -19.38 -6.03 -0.28
CA ASP A 61 -19.11 -6.01 1.16
C ASP A 61 -17.69 -5.55 1.51
N LEU A 62 -16.69 -5.86 0.69
CA LEU A 62 -15.34 -5.36 0.91
C LEU A 62 -15.26 -3.87 0.59
N LEU A 63 -15.86 -3.44 -0.53
CA LEU A 63 -15.88 -2.05 -0.94
C LEU A 63 -16.53 -1.15 0.12
N ASP A 64 -17.65 -1.58 0.71
CA ASP A 64 -18.33 -0.83 1.77
C ASP A 64 -17.51 -0.79 3.06
N ARG A 65 -16.82 -1.88 3.42
CA ARG A 65 -15.87 -1.88 4.54
C ARG A 65 -14.69 -0.93 4.30
N LEU A 66 -14.17 -0.85 3.09
CA LEU A 66 -13.09 0.08 2.74
C LEU A 66 -13.55 1.54 2.85
N ARG A 67 -14.77 1.85 2.38
CA ARG A 67 -15.37 3.18 2.54
C ARG A 67 -15.57 3.55 4.01
N ALA A 68 -16.11 2.62 4.80
CA ALA A 68 -16.31 2.81 6.24
C ALA A 68 -14.99 2.99 7.00
N GLY A 69 -13.90 2.41 6.48
CA GLY A 69 -12.57 2.53 7.02
C GLY A 69 -11.99 3.95 7.01
N ARG A 70 -12.50 4.85 6.13
CA ARG A 70 -12.07 6.25 6.00
C ARG A 70 -10.55 6.41 6.02
N PHE A 71 -9.86 5.63 5.19
CA PHE A 71 -8.41 5.64 5.10
C PHE A 71 -7.90 6.91 4.45
N ASP A 72 -6.84 7.48 5.03
CA ASP A 72 -6.13 8.63 4.47
C ASP A 72 -5.19 8.20 3.34
N ALA A 73 -4.67 6.98 3.43
CA ALA A 73 -3.78 6.41 2.43
C ALA A 73 -3.93 4.89 2.32
N ALA A 74 -3.63 4.35 1.15
CA ALA A 74 -3.41 2.94 0.88
C ALA A 74 -2.01 2.74 0.30
N LEU A 75 -1.22 1.88 0.94
CA LEU A 75 0.04 1.37 0.41
C LEU A 75 -0.21 -0.03 -0.13
N ILE A 76 0.06 -0.22 -1.41
CA ILE A 76 -0.22 -1.46 -2.12
C ILE A 76 1.09 -2.22 -2.26
N LEU A 77 1.18 -3.31 -1.50
CA LEU A 77 2.35 -4.18 -1.42
C LEU A 77 2.04 -5.45 -2.21
N THR A 78 2.68 -5.62 -3.37
CA THR A 78 2.40 -6.77 -4.22
C THR A 78 3.50 -7.83 -4.11
N ALA A 79 3.10 -9.09 -4.16
CA ALA A 79 4.02 -10.19 -4.39
C ALA A 79 4.68 -10.05 -5.78
N PRO A 80 5.86 -10.66 -5.99
CA PRO A 80 6.53 -10.63 -7.29
C PRO A 80 5.62 -11.13 -8.42
N GLY A 81 5.47 -10.32 -9.47
CA GLY A 81 4.63 -10.62 -10.63
C GLY A 81 3.19 -10.12 -10.53
N ASP A 82 2.72 -9.74 -9.33
CA ASP A 82 1.39 -9.17 -9.16
C ASP A 82 1.38 -7.67 -9.46
N SER A 83 0.30 -7.22 -10.09
CA SER A 83 0.08 -5.81 -10.40
C SER A 83 -0.64 -5.07 -9.26
N PRO A 84 -0.16 -3.89 -8.83
CA PRO A 84 -0.83 -3.11 -7.79
C PRO A 84 -2.12 -2.43 -8.30
N HIS A 85 -2.33 -2.37 -9.62
CA HIS A 85 -3.40 -1.56 -10.21
C HIS A 85 -4.80 -2.08 -9.89
N GLY A 86 -4.99 -3.40 -9.72
CA GLY A 86 -6.27 -3.96 -9.31
C GLY A 86 -6.70 -3.46 -7.92
N LEU A 87 -5.80 -3.57 -6.93
CA LEU A 87 -6.04 -3.04 -5.59
C LEU A 87 -6.10 -1.51 -5.59
N GLY A 88 -5.30 -0.83 -6.42
CA GLY A 88 -5.37 0.62 -6.60
C GLY A 88 -6.73 1.08 -7.11
N TYR A 89 -7.30 0.36 -8.08
CA TYR A 89 -8.64 0.64 -8.59
C TYR A 89 -9.72 0.42 -7.50
N LEU A 90 -9.64 -0.68 -6.75
CA LEU A 90 -10.54 -0.93 -5.62
C LEU A 90 -10.48 0.20 -4.58
N CYS A 91 -9.27 0.63 -4.22
CA CYS A 91 -9.06 1.75 -3.29
C CYS A 91 -9.60 3.07 -3.85
N ALA A 92 -9.52 3.29 -5.17
CA ALA A 92 -10.10 4.46 -5.82
C ALA A 92 -11.64 4.46 -5.71
N LEU A 93 -12.29 3.32 -5.94
CA LEU A 93 -13.75 3.16 -5.77
C LEU A 93 -14.21 3.36 -4.32
N ALA A 94 -13.33 3.04 -3.36
CA ALA A 94 -13.55 3.28 -1.94
C ALA A 94 -13.31 4.74 -1.52
N GLY A 95 -12.82 5.60 -2.43
CA GLY A 95 -12.57 7.01 -2.17
C GLY A 95 -11.29 7.30 -1.39
N ILE A 96 -10.34 6.36 -1.32
CA ILE A 96 -9.08 6.56 -0.59
C ILE A 96 -8.18 7.52 -1.40
N PRO A 97 -7.79 8.68 -0.86
CA PRO A 97 -7.20 9.76 -1.66
C PRO A 97 -5.74 9.49 -2.06
N VAL A 98 -4.93 8.92 -1.16
CA VAL A 98 -3.55 8.51 -1.46
C VAL A 98 -3.50 7.02 -1.73
N ARG A 99 -3.00 6.60 -2.90
CA ARG A 99 -2.88 5.20 -3.31
C ARG A 99 -1.50 5.02 -3.93
N ALA A 100 -0.59 4.45 -3.14
CA ALA A 100 0.81 4.30 -3.51
C ALA A 100 1.12 2.84 -3.86
N GLY A 101 1.90 2.63 -4.91
CA GLY A 101 2.33 1.29 -5.33
C GLY A 101 3.51 1.37 -6.30
N VAL A 102 4.33 0.32 -6.30
CA VAL A 102 5.44 0.17 -7.26
C VAL A 102 4.93 -0.63 -8.45
N SER A 103 5.09 -0.09 -9.65
CA SER A 103 4.72 -0.80 -10.88
C SER A 103 5.68 -0.46 -12.01
N GLY A 104 6.09 -1.47 -12.78
CA GLY A 104 6.80 -1.29 -14.04
C GLY A 104 5.91 -0.72 -15.15
N GLU A 105 4.60 -0.83 -14.99
CA GLU A 105 3.59 -0.44 -15.96
C GLU A 105 2.82 0.79 -15.50
N PHE A 106 2.31 1.57 -16.46
CA PHE A 106 1.43 2.69 -16.16
C PHE A 106 -0.04 2.23 -16.16
N GLY A 107 -0.66 2.22 -14.99
CA GLY A 107 -2.08 1.86 -14.82
C GLY A 107 -3.02 3.05 -14.65
N GLY A 108 -2.72 4.21 -15.24
CA GLY A 108 -3.60 5.37 -15.21
C GLY A 108 -3.75 5.99 -13.81
N GLN A 109 -4.99 6.31 -13.44
CA GLN A 109 -5.34 6.98 -12.16
C GLN A 109 -5.56 6.00 -10.99
N THR A 110 -5.27 4.70 -11.19
CA THR A 110 -5.43 3.68 -10.14
C THR A 110 -4.50 3.95 -8.96
N LEU A 111 -3.28 4.42 -9.23
CA LEU A 111 -2.32 4.90 -8.23
C LEU A 111 -2.20 6.43 -8.33
N THR A 112 -2.33 7.12 -7.20
CA THR A 112 -2.01 8.56 -7.15
C THR A 112 -0.54 8.81 -6.87
N ARG A 113 0.16 7.81 -6.34
CA ARG A 113 1.62 7.78 -6.15
C ARG A 113 2.17 6.52 -6.82
N TRP A 114 2.32 6.59 -8.13
CA TRP A 114 2.98 5.56 -8.91
C TRP A 114 4.49 5.70 -8.80
N LEU A 115 5.14 4.67 -8.29
CA LEU A 115 6.59 4.60 -8.19
C LEU A 115 7.13 3.57 -9.17
N LYS A 116 8.24 3.92 -9.83
CA LYS A 116 8.92 3.00 -10.73
C LYS A 116 9.78 2.05 -9.91
N PRO A 117 9.84 0.76 -10.27
CA PRO A 117 10.76 -0.16 -9.64
C PRO A 117 12.21 0.34 -9.83
N ALA A 118 13.04 0.13 -8.82
CA ALA A 118 14.47 0.33 -8.95
C ALA A 118 15.02 -0.57 -10.08
N ARG A 119 16.06 -0.11 -10.79
CA ARG A 119 16.64 -0.87 -11.90
C ARG A 119 17.03 -2.26 -11.39
N SER A 120 16.50 -3.30 -12.04
CA SER A 120 16.71 -4.68 -11.65
C SER A 120 18.21 -5.01 -11.69
N GLY A 121 18.76 -5.38 -10.54
CA GLY A 121 20.15 -5.75 -10.32
C GLY A 121 20.38 -6.34 -8.92
N PRO A 122 21.55 -6.94 -8.64
CA PRO A 122 21.87 -7.39 -7.29
C PRO A 122 21.79 -6.19 -6.32
N GLY A 123 20.99 -6.31 -5.25
CA GLY A 123 20.72 -5.23 -4.30
C GLY A 123 19.52 -4.34 -4.62
N THR A 124 18.63 -4.78 -5.52
CA THR A 124 17.36 -4.06 -5.77
C THR A 124 16.55 -3.99 -4.46
N PRO A 125 16.19 -2.79 -3.97
CA PRO A 125 15.36 -2.65 -2.79
C PRO A 125 14.01 -3.30 -3.00
N ASP A 126 13.42 -3.82 -1.94
CA ASP A 126 12.07 -4.37 -2.02
C ASP A 126 11.05 -3.27 -2.35
N PRO A 127 9.83 -3.66 -2.76
CA PRO A 127 8.79 -2.71 -3.14
C PRO A 127 8.42 -1.70 -2.03
N ALA A 128 8.47 -2.07 -0.75
CA ALA A 128 8.15 -1.15 0.34
C ALA A 128 9.27 -0.15 0.60
N SER A 129 10.53 -0.57 0.62
CA SER A 129 11.65 0.36 0.66
C SER A 129 11.58 1.40 -0.46
N THR A 130 11.19 0.96 -1.66
CA THR A 130 10.94 1.85 -2.80
C THR A 130 9.75 2.79 -2.54
N LEU A 131 8.65 2.28 -1.96
CA LEU A 131 7.50 3.09 -1.55
C LEU A 131 7.87 4.18 -0.57
N LEU A 132 8.54 3.82 0.51
CA LEU A 132 8.95 4.75 1.55
C LEU A 132 9.87 5.82 0.98
N THR A 133 10.93 5.40 0.28
CA THR A 133 11.89 6.34 -0.32
C THR A 133 11.20 7.30 -1.28
N GLY A 134 10.31 6.79 -2.15
CA GLY A 134 9.55 7.62 -3.09
C GLY A 134 8.61 8.59 -2.38
N LEU A 135 7.87 8.12 -1.37
CA LEU A 135 6.93 8.96 -0.61
C LEU A 135 7.66 10.07 0.17
N PHE A 136 8.77 9.75 0.84
CA PHE A 136 9.58 10.75 1.54
C PHE A 136 10.34 11.70 0.59
N SER A 137 10.76 11.22 -0.58
CA SER A 137 11.43 12.06 -1.59
C SER A 137 10.48 13.09 -2.20
N THR A 138 9.20 12.74 -2.43
CA THR A 138 8.21 13.71 -2.92
C THR A 138 7.88 14.83 -1.94
N ALA A 139 8.23 14.70 -0.65
CA ALA A 139 8.10 15.78 0.32
C ALA A 139 9.16 16.90 0.16
N SER A 140 10.22 16.68 -0.62
CA SER A 140 11.30 17.65 -0.83
C SER A 140 11.13 18.52 -2.09
N CYS A 141 10.13 18.24 -2.94
CA CYS A 141 9.86 19.04 -4.13
C CYS A 141 8.65 19.95 -3.92
N SER A 142 8.82 20.93 -3.02
CA SER A 142 7.93 22.09 -2.90
C SER A 142 8.82 23.32 -2.72
N SER A 143 9.38 23.81 -3.82
CA SER A 143 9.79 25.21 -3.92
C SER A 143 8.89 25.89 -4.95
N PRO A 144 8.31 27.06 -4.63
CA PRO A 144 7.47 27.79 -5.56
C PRO A 144 8.33 28.45 -6.64
N GLU A 145 8.07 28.11 -7.89
CA GLU A 145 8.59 28.86 -9.02
C GLU A 145 7.92 30.24 -9.02
N ARG A 146 8.66 31.25 -8.54
CA ARG A 146 8.40 32.67 -8.81
C ARG A 146 9.29 33.06 -9.98
N SER A 147 8.68 33.47 -11.09
CA SER A 147 9.17 34.55 -11.95
C SER A 147 7.98 35.15 -12.69
#